data_AF-A0AAW6SR38-F1
#
_entry.id   AF-A0AAW6SR38-F1
#
_cell.length_a   1.000
_cell.length_b   1.000
_cell.length_c   1.000
_cell.angle_alpha   90.00
_cell.angle_beta   90.00
_cell.angle_gamma   90.00
#
_symmetry.space_group_name_H-M   'P 1'
#
loop_
_entity.id
_entity.type
_entity.pdbx_description
1 polymer ?
#
loop_
_entity_poly.entity_id
_entity_poly.type
_entity_poly.pdbx_seq_one_letter_code
_entity_poly.pdbx_strand_id
1 'polypeptide(L)' 'GTYSVDAETPLSEGEYSVEASVTDPVGNTATSNDVGEIDASAPALTVDAPALTSDTTPTIVGTTDAEDGSTVTLV' A
#
# COMPACT_ATOMS: atom_id res chain seq x y z
N GLY A 1 -31.41 0.02 -4.43
CA GLY A 1 -30.87 1.16 -3.65
C GLY A 1 -29.37 0.99 -3.54
N THR A 2 -28.66 2.08 -3.31
CA THR A 2 -27.21 2.05 -3.03
C THR A 2 -27.02 2.33 -1.54
N TYR A 3 -26.16 1.56 -0.88
CA TYR A 3 -25.81 1.72 0.53
C TYR A 3 -24.30 2.00 0.62
N SER A 4 -23.92 2.80 1.61
CA SER A 4 -22.52 3.13 1.90
C SER A 4 -22.33 3.19 3.41
N VAL A 5 -21.19 2.71 3.89
CA VAL A 5 -20.77 2.79 5.29
C VAL A 5 -19.28 3.08 5.29
N ASP A 6 -18.85 4.01 6.15
CA ASP A 6 -17.44 4.27 6.37
C ASP A 6 -16.92 3.34 7.47
N ALA A 7 -15.67 2.92 7.36
CA ALA A 7 -15.01 2.22 8.46
C ALA A 7 -14.69 3.23 9.58
N GLU A 8 -15.38 3.13 10.73
CA GLU A 8 -15.12 4.00 11.89
C GLU A 8 -13.69 3.87 12.44
N THR A 9 -13.11 2.68 12.30
CA THR A 9 -11.74 2.39 12.71
C THR A 9 -10.87 2.11 11.49
N PRO A 10 -9.71 2.77 11.35
CA PRO A 10 -8.77 2.44 10.29
C PRO A 10 -8.37 0.97 10.39
N LEU A 11 -8.40 0.29 9.27
CA LEU A 11 -7.94 -1.09 9.15
C LEU A 11 -6.41 -1.12 9.14
N SER A 12 -5.84 -2.19 9.68
CA SER A 12 -4.38 -2.41 9.64
C SER A 12 -3.94 -2.82 8.23
N GLU A 13 -2.64 -2.70 7.94
CA GLU A 13 -2.06 -3.23 6.70
C GLU A 13 -2.34 -4.73 6.53
N GLY A 14 -2.48 -5.13 5.27
CA GLY A 14 -2.77 -6.51 4.86
C GLY A 14 -4.16 -6.68 4.24
N GLU A 15 -4.56 -7.94 4.09
CA GLU A 15 -5.83 -8.33 3.49
C GLU A 15 -7.03 -7.98 4.39
N TYR A 16 -8.10 -7.45 3.80
CA TYR A 16 -9.37 -7.21 4.46
C TYR A 16 -10.55 -7.78 3.63
N SER A 17 -11.64 -8.09 4.32
CA SER A 17 -12.87 -8.61 3.71
C SER A 17 -14.07 -7.81 4.20
N VAL A 18 -14.98 -7.48 3.28
CA VAL A 18 -16.22 -6.76 3.55
C VAL A 18 -17.39 -7.66 3.16
N GLU A 19 -18.28 -7.94 4.12
CA GLU A 19 -19.52 -8.67 3.89
C GLU A 19 -20.72 -7.74 4.02
N ALA A 20 -21.57 -7.72 2.99
CA ALA A 20 -22.85 -7.04 3.01
C ALA A 20 -23.98 -8.06 3.03
N SER A 21 -24.98 -7.85 3.89
CA SER A 21 -26.17 -8.70 4.00
C SER A 21 -27.45 -7.87 3.93
N VAL A 22 -28.41 -8.30 3.11
CA VAL A 22 -29.72 -7.66 2.97
C VAL A 22 -30.80 -8.70 3.20
N THR A 23 -31.73 -8.40 4.10
CA THR A 23 -32.89 -9.26 4.38
C THR A 23 -34.18 -8.57 3.95
N ASP A 24 -35.02 -9.26 3.20
CA ASP A 24 -36.33 -8.76 2.77
C ASP A 24 -37.40 -8.89 3.88
N PRO A 25 -38.57 -8.22 3.76
CA PRO A 25 -39.63 -8.30 4.77
C PRO A 25 -40.27 -9.68 4.96
N VAL A 26 -40.03 -10.60 4.04
CA VAL A 26 -40.55 -11.98 4.07
C VAL A 26 -39.50 -12.95 4.62
N GLY A 27 -38.31 -12.46 4.98
CA GLY A 27 -37.25 -13.18 5.65
C GLY A 27 -36.18 -13.80 4.74
N ASN A 28 -36.14 -13.46 3.45
CA ASN A 28 -35.07 -13.94 2.57
C ASN A 28 -33.83 -13.06 2.72
N THR A 29 -32.66 -13.68 2.88
CA THR A 29 -31.38 -12.98 3.00
C THR A 29 -30.50 -13.19 1.77
N ALA A 30 -29.92 -12.11 1.25
CA ALA A 30 -28.86 -12.13 0.25
C ALA A 30 -27.58 -11.56 0.84
N THR A 31 -26.44 -12.21 0.58
CA THR A 31 -25.11 -11.76 1.00
C THR A 31 -24.20 -11.50 -0.19
N SER A 32 -23.25 -10.58 -0.02
CA SER A 32 -22.18 -10.29 -0.97
C SER A 32 -20.88 -10.06 -0.22
N ASN A 33 -19.78 -10.56 -0.74
CA ASN A 33 -18.45 -10.38 -0.17
C ASN A 33 -17.53 -9.66 -1.16
N ASP A 34 -16.68 -8.78 -0.64
CA ASP A 34 -15.60 -8.12 -1.37
C ASP A 34 -14.30 -8.23 -0.58
N VAL A 35 -13.17 -8.36 -1.27
CA VAL A 35 -11.84 -8.49 -0.66
C VAL A 35 -10.91 -7.43 -1.20
N GLY A 36 -10.04 -6.90 -0.35
CA GLY A 36 -9.03 -5.93 -0.74
C GLY A 36 -7.78 -6.03 0.12
N GLU A 37 -6.81 -5.18 -0.18
CA GLU A 37 -5.54 -5.10 0.53
C GLU A 37 -5.24 -3.63 0.85
N ILE A 38 -4.71 -3.40 2.04
CA ILE A 38 -4.18 -2.10 2.45
C ILE A 38 -2.67 -2.21 2.55
N ASP A 39 -1.99 -1.46 1.70
CA ASP A 39 -0.55 -1.23 1.77
C ASP A 39 -0.29 0.25 2.08
N ALA A 40 0.25 0.53 3.27
CA ALA A 40 0.64 1.86 3.71
C ALA A 40 2.16 1.96 3.96
N SER A 41 2.91 0.95 3.53
CA SER A 41 4.34 0.86 3.76
C SER A 41 5.06 1.81 2.81
N ALA A 42 5.82 2.73 3.39
CA ALA A 42 6.63 3.65 2.60
C ALA A 42 7.81 2.87 1.98
N PRO A 43 8.19 3.19 0.73
CA PRO A 43 9.35 2.56 0.15
C PRO A 43 10.63 2.94 0.89
N ALA A 44 11.53 1.97 1.03
CA ALA A 44 12.85 2.13 1.59
C ALA A 44 13.87 2.47 0.49
N LEU A 45 14.74 3.45 0.75
CA LEU A 45 15.87 3.78 -0.10
C LEU A 45 17.17 3.67 0.70
N THR A 46 18.14 2.93 0.17
CA THR A 46 19.50 2.91 0.70
C THR A 46 20.48 3.44 -0.33
N VAL A 47 21.47 4.20 0.14
CA VAL A 47 22.54 4.74 -0.70
C VAL A 47 23.87 4.41 -0.03
N ASP A 48 24.73 3.71 -0.76
CA ASP A 48 26.12 3.48 -0.38
C ASP A 48 27.00 4.42 -1.20
N ALA A 49 27.54 5.42 -0.49
CA ALA A 49 28.48 6.36 -1.06
C ALA A 49 29.91 5.87 -0.79
N PRO A 50 30.78 5.81 -1.81
CA PRO A 50 32.15 5.40 -1.63
C PRO A 50 32.88 6.39 -0.72
N ALA A 51 33.91 5.91 -0.03
CA ALA A 51 34.76 6.75 0.80
C ALA A 51 35.31 7.95 0.00
N LEU A 52 35.54 9.07 0.70
CA LEU A 52 36.15 10.24 0.08
C LEU A 52 37.57 9.91 -0.38
N THR A 53 37.74 9.79 -1.69
CA THR A 53 39.04 9.56 -2.35
C THR A 53 39.32 10.66 -3.37
N SER A 54 40.48 10.62 -4.02
CA SER A 54 40.79 11.50 -5.16
C SER A 54 40.11 11.05 -6.46
N ASP A 55 39.28 10.01 -6.43
CA ASP A 55 38.48 9.59 -7.57
C ASP A 55 37.40 10.64 -7.87
N THR A 56 37.50 11.23 -9.06
CA THR A 56 36.52 12.21 -9.54
C THR A 56 35.29 11.56 -10.18
N THR A 57 35.25 10.23 -10.25
CA THR A 57 34.18 9.40 -10.81
C THR A 57 33.67 8.34 -9.81
N PRO A 58 33.24 8.75 -8.59
CA PRO A 58 32.74 7.80 -7.62
C PRO A 58 31.50 7.08 -8.16
N THR A 59 31.44 5.77 -7.93
CA THR A 59 30.22 4.98 -8.19
C THR A 59 29.34 5.01 -6.94
N ILE A 60 28.10 5.50 -7.09
CA ILE A 60 27.08 5.42 -6.05
C ILE A 60 26.20 4.21 -6.34
N VAL A 61 26.02 3.32 -5.37
CA VAL A 61 25.09 2.19 -5.48
C VAL A 61 24.03 2.31 -4.40
N GLY A 62 22.87 1.68 -4.64
CA GLY A 62 21.75 1.74 -3.71
C GLY A 62 20.67 0.75 -4.09
N THR A 63 19.71 0.56 -3.20
CA THR A 63 18.53 -0.28 -3.43
C THR A 63 17.27 0.47 -3.05
N THR A 64 16.19 0.22 -3.78
CA THR A 64 14.84 0.71 -3.48
C THR A 64 13.82 -0.39 -3.73
N ASP A 65 12.75 -0.41 -2.95
CA ASP A 65 11.55 -1.24 -3.16
C ASP A 65 10.35 -0.42 -3.67
N ALA A 66 10.55 0.88 -3.92
CA ALA A 66 9.58 1.74 -4.59
C ALA A 66 9.14 1.19 -5.96
N GLU A 67 7.89 1.48 -6.34
CA GLU A 67 7.32 1.10 -7.63
C GLU A 67 8.14 1.61 -8.83
N ASP A 68 8.05 0.88 -9.94
CA ASP A 68 8.71 1.24 -11.20
C ASP A 68 8.32 2.66 -11.65
N GLY A 69 9.34 3.47 -12.00
CA GLY A 69 9.15 4.87 -12.40
C GLY A 69 9.25 5.88 -11.26
N SER A 70 9.48 5.42 -10.02
CA SER A 70 9.77 6.30 -8.88
C SER A 70 11.03 7.16 -9.11
N THR A 71 10.98 8.43 -8.69
CA THR A 71 12.11 9.37 -8.85
C THR A 71 13.02 9.36 -7.62
N VAL A 72 14.29 9.04 -7.81
CA VAL A 72 15.32 9.15 -6.76
C VAL A 72 15.97 10.54 -6.83
N THR A 73 15.90 11.31 -5.74
CA THR A 73 16.54 12.62 -5.63
C THR A 73 17.76 12.53 -4.72
N LEU A 74 18.92 12.98 -5.21
CA LEU A 74 20.14 13.11 -4.43
C LEU A 74 20.32 14.57 -4.01
N VAL A 75 20.43 14.83 -2.70
CA VAL A 75 20.60 16.18 -2.11
C VAL A 75 21.99 16.39 -1.55
#